data_AF-A0A3B0VER1-F1
#
_entry.id   AF-A0A3B0VER1-F1
#
_cell.length_a   1.000
_cell.length_b   1.000
_cell.length_c   1.000
_cell.angle_alpha   90.00
_cell.angle_beta   90.00
_cell.angle_gamma   90.00
#
_symmetry.space_group_name_H-M   'P 1'
#
loop_
_entity.id
_entity.type
_entity.pdbx_description
1 polymer ?
#
loop_
_entity_poly.entity_id
_entity_poly.type
_entity_poly.pdbx_seq_one_letter_code
_entity_poly.pdbx_strand_id
1 'polypeptide(L)'
;TDDPLGIGGLLFDACRTAQMIDHGFSQQAPPRPEELLKAALTGLQTFVRTNTLNLPAAYRLAFRELGLTIGMHGVGMIHALLEEETGLGRQHPLLVEYIAMLLKYSPIIGLIEDFWLDPGQRSAASWLDHREINMVMLATSLLPDGFLSL
;
A
#
# COMPACT_ATOMS: atom_id res chain seq x y z
N THR A 1 -4.78 -11.67 5.07
CA THR A 1 -4.16 -11.05 6.25
C THR A 1 -4.87 -9.75 6.55
N ASP A 2 -5.12 -9.45 7.82
CA ASP A 2 -5.67 -8.18 8.31
C ASP A 2 -4.58 -7.26 8.92
N ASP A 3 -3.34 -7.74 8.93
CA ASP A 3 -2.16 -6.98 9.33
C ASP A 3 -1.79 -5.91 8.29
N PRO A 4 -1.61 -4.63 8.66
CA PRO A 4 -1.28 -3.54 7.74
C PRO A 4 -0.05 -3.79 6.88
N LEU A 5 1.02 -4.35 7.47
CA LEU A 5 2.25 -4.63 6.73
C LEU A 5 2.02 -5.70 5.67
N GLY A 6 1.30 -6.77 6.03
CA GLY A 6 0.93 -7.82 5.09
C GLY A 6 0.02 -7.32 3.96
N ILE A 7 -0.92 -6.41 4.25
CA ILE A 7 -1.77 -5.78 3.23
C ILE A 7 -0.91 -4.93 2.30
N GLY A 8 -0.02 -4.09 2.85
CA GLY A 8 0.91 -3.27 2.08
C GLY A 8 1.80 -4.09 1.15
N GLY A 9 2.31 -5.23 1.62
CA GLY A 9 3.07 -6.17 0.79
C GLY A 9 2.29 -6.71 -0.39
N LEU A 10 1.03 -7.10 -0.19
CA LEU A 10 0.16 -7.56 -1.29
C LEU A 10 -0.08 -6.46 -2.34
N LEU A 11 -0.28 -5.21 -1.90
CA LEU A 11 -0.46 -4.07 -2.81
C LEU A 11 0.83 -3.75 -3.58
N PHE A 12 1.98 -3.84 -2.91
CA PHE A 12 3.30 -3.70 -3.54
C PHE A 12 3.53 -4.78 -4.61
N ASP A 13 3.27 -6.05 -4.28
CA ASP A 13 3.42 -7.16 -5.23
C ASP A 13 2.48 -7.00 -6.42
N ALA A 14 1.25 -6.52 -6.19
CA ALA A 14 0.30 -6.21 -7.26
C ALA A 14 0.80 -5.07 -8.16
N CYS A 15 1.41 -4.03 -7.58
CA CYS A 15 2.01 -2.92 -8.33
C CYS A 15 3.17 -3.39 -9.20
N ARG A 16 4.09 -4.16 -8.60
CA ARG A 16 5.26 -4.71 -9.32
C ARG A 16 4.84 -5.63 -10.45
N THR A 17 3.86 -6.50 -10.23
CA THR A 17 3.35 -7.40 -11.28
C THR A 17 2.61 -6.64 -12.39
N ALA A 18 1.82 -5.61 -12.07
CA ALA A 18 1.18 -4.76 -13.07
C ALA A 18 2.20 -4.02 -13.95
N GLN A 19 3.25 -3.45 -13.36
CA GLN A 19 4.36 -2.82 -14.10
C GLN A 19 5.05 -3.81 -15.04
N MET A 20 5.34 -5.03 -14.56
CA MET A 20 5.95 -6.07 -15.40
C MET A 20 5.07 -6.42 -16.62
N ILE A 21 3.75 -6.53 -16.43
CA ILE A 21 2.82 -6.79 -17.54
C ILE A 21 2.84 -5.64 -18.55
N ASP A 22 2.81 -4.40 -18.06
CA ASP A 22 2.88 -3.20 -18.90
C ASP A 22 4.18 -3.13 -19.72
N HIS A 23 5.31 -3.57 -19.13
CA HIS A 23 6.61 -3.70 -19.81
C HIS A 23 6.72 -4.94 -20.73
N GLY A 24 5.63 -5.68 -20.95
CA GLY A 24 5.57 -6.80 -21.89
C GLY A 24 6.10 -8.14 -21.34
N PHE A 25 6.31 -8.26 -20.03
CA PHE A 25 6.66 -9.55 -19.43
C PHE A 25 5.45 -10.50 -19.43
N SER A 26 5.70 -11.77 -19.74
CA SER A 26 4.65 -12.79 -19.92
C SER A 26 3.93 -13.12 -18.60
N GLN A 27 2.60 -13.16 -18.64
CA GLN A 27 1.69 -13.47 -17.52
C GLN A 27 1.73 -14.95 -17.05
N GLN A 28 2.66 -15.75 -17.55
CA GLN A 28 2.66 -17.21 -17.37
C GLN A 28 3.10 -17.66 -15.97
N ALA A 29 3.65 -16.76 -15.14
CA ALA A 29 4.00 -17.06 -13.76
C ALA A 29 3.02 -16.34 -12.78
N PRO A 30 2.30 -17.08 -11.92
CA PRO A 30 1.53 -16.49 -10.82
C PRO A 30 2.44 -15.86 -9.77
N PRO A 31 1.93 -14.94 -8.92
CA PRO A 31 0.51 -14.56 -8.78
C PRO A 31 0.04 -13.46 -9.75
N ARG A 32 -1.25 -13.49 -10.09
CA ARG A 32 -1.89 -12.44 -10.90
C ARG A 32 -2.16 -11.20 -10.05
N PRO A 33 -2.01 -9.98 -10.59
CA PRO A 33 -2.23 -8.74 -9.83
C PRO A 33 -3.65 -8.64 -9.26
N GLU A 34 -4.67 -9.13 -9.97
CA GLU A 34 -6.07 -9.07 -9.53
C GLU A 34 -6.33 -9.93 -8.28
N GLU A 35 -5.64 -11.08 -8.16
CA GLU A 35 -5.76 -11.96 -7.00
C GLU A 35 -5.14 -11.32 -5.75
N LEU A 36 -3.99 -10.64 -5.93
CA LEU A 36 -3.32 -9.89 -4.88
C LEU A 36 -4.17 -8.70 -4.42
N LEU A 37 -4.72 -7.91 -5.35
CA LEU A 37 -5.58 -6.79 -5.00
C LEU A 37 -6.87 -7.24 -4.31
N LYS A 38 -7.48 -8.35 -4.73
CA LYS A 38 -8.65 -8.91 -4.05
C LYS A 38 -8.34 -9.30 -2.60
N ALA A 39 -7.20 -9.96 -2.37
CA ALA A 39 -6.75 -10.33 -1.04
C ALA A 39 -6.43 -9.09 -0.17
N ALA A 40 -5.74 -8.11 -0.74
CA ALA A 40 -5.44 -6.84 -0.08
C ALA A 40 -6.70 -6.05 0.28
N LEU A 41 -7.68 -5.95 -0.63
CA LEU A 41 -8.95 -5.28 -0.39
C LEU A 41 -9.72 -5.93 0.77
N THR A 42 -9.75 -7.26 0.83
CA THR A 42 -10.42 -8.00 1.91
C THR A 42 -9.73 -7.74 3.26
N GLY A 43 -8.40 -7.71 3.27
CA GLY A 43 -7.61 -7.35 4.45
C GLY A 43 -7.85 -5.91 4.89
N LEU A 44 -7.83 -4.96 3.95
CA LEU A 44 -8.02 -3.54 4.20
C LEU A 44 -9.40 -3.23 4.77
N GLN A 45 -10.46 -3.85 4.23
CA GLN A 45 -11.81 -3.76 4.77
C GLN A 45 -11.88 -4.24 6.23
N THR A 46 -11.15 -5.29 6.56
CA THR A 46 -11.07 -5.82 7.94
C THR A 46 -10.29 -4.85 8.83
N PHE A 47 -9.12 -4.40 8.38
CA PHE A 47 -8.28 -3.44 9.09
C PHE A 47 -9.04 -2.16 9.46
N VAL A 48 -9.71 -1.52 8.49
CA VAL A 48 -10.46 -0.28 8.72
C VAL A 48 -11.56 -0.47 9.77
N ARG A 49 -12.22 -1.64 9.81
CA ARG A 49 -13.24 -1.94 10.81
C ARG A 49 -12.69 -2.07 12.23
N THR A 50 -11.42 -2.43 12.40
CA THR A 50 -10.80 -2.51 13.74
C THR A 50 -10.51 -1.14 14.35
N ASN A 51 -10.46 -0.10 13.52
CA ASN A 51 -10.31 1.30 13.94
C ASN A 51 -9.07 1.56 14.82
N THR A 52 -8.00 0.78 14.64
CA THR A 52 -6.75 0.87 15.41
C THR A 52 -6.00 2.19 15.20
N LEU A 53 -6.23 2.89 14.09
CA LEU A 53 -5.64 4.19 13.79
C LEU A 53 -6.05 5.29 14.79
N ASN A 54 -7.14 5.11 15.54
CA ASN A 54 -7.56 6.04 16.59
C ASN A 54 -6.86 5.81 17.94
N LEU A 55 -6.00 4.79 18.04
CA LEU A 55 -5.26 4.52 19.27
C LEU A 55 -4.07 5.49 19.43
N PRO A 56 -3.62 5.74 20.68
CA PRO A 56 -2.37 6.46 20.93
C PRO A 56 -1.16 5.74 20.32
N ALA A 57 -0.08 6.49 20.04
CA ALA A 57 1.13 5.97 19.39
C ALA A 57 1.70 4.73 20.08
N ALA A 58 1.65 4.66 21.42
CA ALA A 58 2.15 3.53 22.22
C ALA A 58 1.49 2.17 21.89
N TYR A 59 0.30 2.16 21.27
CA TYR A 59 -0.44 0.96 20.87
C TYR A 59 -0.41 0.70 19.36
N ARG A 60 0.29 1.55 18.60
CA ARG A 60 0.40 1.46 17.15
C ARG A 60 1.82 1.06 16.76
N LEU A 61 1.96 0.36 15.63
CA LEU A 61 3.24 -0.07 15.10
C LEU A 61 3.51 0.64 13.78
N ALA A 62 4.33 1.69 13.83
CA ALA A 62 4.53 2.62 12.71
C ALA A 62 4.97 1.91 11.43
N PHE A 63 6.01 1.07 11.45
CA PHE A 63 6.48 0.36 10.26
C PHE A 63 5.38 -0.48 9.58
N ARG A 64 4.41 -1.02 10.33
CA ARG A 64 3.30 -1.78 9.74
C ARG A 64 2.34 -0.88 8.99
N GLU A 65 1.94 0.22 9.62
CA GLU A 65 1.04 1.21 9.04
C GLU A 65 1.67 1.96 7.86
N LEU A 66 2.95 2.31 7.97
CA LEU A 66 3.72 2.93 6.89
C LEU A 66 3.91 1.95 5.72
N GLY A 67 4.07 0.65 6.00
CA GLY A 67 4.08 -0.39 4.96
C GLY A 67 2.77 -0.47 4.18
N LEU A 68 1.62 -0.36 4.87
CA LEU A 68 0.32 -0.22 4.20
C LEU A 68 0.28 1.03 3.32
N THR A 69 0.79 2.15 3.83
CA THR A 69 0.79 3.43 3.11
C THR A 69 1.60 3.36 1.82
N ILE A 70 2.82 2.80 1.87
CA ILE A 70 3.65 2.55 0.68
C ILE A 70 2.89 1.69 -0.35
N GLY A 71 2.23 0.61 0.11
CA GLY A 71 1.41 -0.21 -0.77
C GLY A 71 0.23 0.55 -1.41
N MET A 72 -0.41 1.44 -0.65
CA MET A 72 -1.50 2.29 -1.15
C MET A 72 -1.03 3.33 -2.17
N HIS A 73 0.19 3.86 -2.06
CA HIS A 73 0.79 4.65 -3.14
C HIS A 73 0.96 3.82 -4.42
N GLY A 74 1.29 2.53 -4.29
CA GLY A 74 1.32 1.57 -5.40
C GLY A 74 -0.04 1.42 -6.12
N VAL A 75 -1.16 1.52 -5.40
CA VAL A 75 -2.51 1.53 -6.02
C VAL A 75 -2.68 2.73 -6.94
N GLY A 76 -2.21 3.92 -6.52
CA GLY A 76 -2.24 5.13 -7.35
C GLY A 76 -1.40 4.98 -8.62
N MET A 77 -0.25 4.31 -8.51
CA MET A 77 0.60 4.03 -9.66
C MET A 77 -0.04 3.06 -10.65
N ILE A 78 -0.67 1.98 -10.17
CA ILE A 78 -1.42 1.05 -11.04
C ILE A 78 -2.57 1.81 -11.73
N HIS A 79 -3.27 2.68 -11.00
CA HIS A 79 -4.34 3.49 -11.60
C HIS A 79 -3.83 4.33 -12.78
N ALA A 80 -2.69 4.99 -12.64
CA ALA A 80 -2.08 5.74 -13.74
C ALA A 80 -1.78 4.84 -14.95
N LEU A 81 -1.19 3.66 -14.73
CA LEU A 81 -0.93 2.68 -15.80
C LEU A 81 -2.22 2.22 -16.52
N LEU A 82 -3.35 2.14 -15.80
CA LEU A 82 -4.63 1.74 -16.39
C LEU A 82 -5.29 2.84 -17.22
N GLU A 83 -5.00 4.11 -16.92
CA GLU A 83 -5.49 5.28 -17.67
C GLU A 83 -4.68 5.55 -18.94
N GLU A 84 -3.44 5.04 -19.03
CA GLU A 84 -2.61 5.15 -20.22
C GLU A 84 -3.19 4.37 -21.42
N GLU A 85 -2.81 4.80 -22.64
CA GLU A 85 -3.24 4.15 -23.89
C GLU A 85 -2.58 2.77 -24.12
N THR A 86 -1.78 2.27 -23.17
CA THR A 86 -1.07 0.97 -23.24
C THR A 86 -2.01 -0.22 -23.37
N GLY A 87 -3.32 -0.03 -23.08
CA GLY A 87 -4.35 -1.03 -23.26
C GLY A 87 -4.44 -2.03 -22.10
N LEU A 88 -3.62 -1.88 -21.06
CA LEU A 88 -3.64 -2.70 -19.85
C LEU A 88 -5.05 -2.74 -19.24
N GLY A 89 -5.68 -1.58 -19.07
CA GLY A 89 -7.04 -1.49 -18.53
C GLY A 89 -8.11 -2.16 -19.39
N ARG A 90 -7.94 -2.21 -20.72
CA ARG A 90 -8.86 -2.91 -21.63
C ARG A 90 -8.71 -4.43 -21.54
N GLN A 91 -7.49 -4.91 -21.34
CA GLN A 91 -7.18 -6.34 -21.24
C GLN A 91 -7.53 -6.90 -19.85
N HIS A 92 -7.50 -6.06 -18.81
CA HIS A 92 -7.67 -6.46 -17.41
C HIS A 92 -8.81 -5.70 -16.72
N PRO A 93 -10.09 -5.96 -17.08
CA PRO A 93 -11.23 -5.24 -16.50
C PRO A 93 -11.39 -5.45 -14.99
N LEU A 94 -11.06 -6.65 -14.47
CA LEU A 94 -11.08 -6.91 -13.03
C LEU A 94 -10.04 -6.09 -12.26
N LEU A 95 -8.88 -5.83 -12.87
CA LEU A 95 -7.85 -4.99 -12.28
C LEU A 95 -8.37 -3.56 -12.09
N VAL A 96 -9.05 -3.01 -13.10
CA VAL A 96 -9.71 -1.69 -13.04
C VAL A 96 -10.74 -1.63 -11.90
N GLU A 97 -11.59 -2.65 -11.76
CA GLU A 97 -12.59 -2.70 -10.70
C GLU A 97 -11.96 -2.71 -9.29
N TYR A 98 -10.93 -3.53 -9.08
CA TYR A 98 -10.26 -3.59 -7.78
C TYR A 98 -9.54 -2.29 -7.43
N ILE A 99 -8.86 -1.66 -8.39
CA ILE A 99 -8.22 -0.36 -8.18
C ILE A 99 -9.26 0.70 -7.82
N ALA A 100 -10.38 0.78 -8.53
CA ALA A 100 -11.46 1.72 -8.21
C ALA A 100 -12.04 1.52 -6.80
N MET A 101 -12.10 0.26 -6.32
CA MET A 101 -12.51 -0.03 -4.94
C MET A 101 -11.45 0.38 -3.91
N LEU A 102 -10.17 0.14 -4.19
CA LEU A 102 -9.06 0.47 -3.29
C LEU A 102 -8.83 1.99 -3.18
N LEU A 103 -9.00 2.75 -4.26
CA LEU A 103 -8.88 4.22 -4.24
C LEU A 103 -9.87 4.90 -3.29
N LYS A 104 -10.98 4.24 -2.94
CA LYS A 104 -11.91 4.74 -1.89
C LYS A 104 -11.24 4.83 -0.51
N TYR A 105 -10.14 4.11 -0.31
CA TYR A 105 -9.36 4.11 0.93
C TYR A 105 -8.13 5.01 0.88
N SER A 106 -7.89 5.76 -0.20
CA SER A 106 -6.75 6.69 -0.30
C SER A 106 -6.58 7.66 0.88
N PRO A 107 -7.64 8.14 1.58
CA PRO A 107 -7.46 8.97 2.77
C PRO A 107 -6.63 8.33 3.89
N ILE A 108 -6.48 7.00 3.91
CA ILE A 108 -5.67 6.29 4.91
C ILE A 108 -4.19 6.67 4.87
N ILE A 109 -3.69 7.06 3.69
CA ILE A 109 -2.30 7.47 3.46
C ILE A 109 -1.99 8.67 4.38
N GLY A 110 -2.75 9.76 4.23
CA GLY A 110 -2.58 10.97 5.04
C GLY A 110 -2.83 10.72 6.53
N LEU A 111 -3.85 9.93 6.88
CA LEU A 111 -4.13 9.59 8.29
C LEU A 111 -2.95 8.92 9.00
N ILE A 112 -2.17 8.10 8.29
CA ILE A 112 -1.00 7.41 8.84
C ILE A 112 0.24 8.31 8.77
N GLU A 113 0.51 8.91 7.62
CA GLU A 113 1.70 9.74 7.41
C GLU A 113 1.70 10.97 8.31
N ASP A 114 0.59 11.73 8.37
CA ASP A 114 0.50 12.93 9.20
C ASP A 114 0.68 12.59 10.68
N PHE A 115 0.15 11.44 11.11
CA PHE A 115 0.32 10.97 12.49
C PHE A 115 1.78 10.68 12.82
N TRP A 116 2.51 9.97 11.96
CA TRP A 116 3.91 9.62 12.23
C TRP A 116 4.91 10.73 11.86
N LEU A 117 4.51 11.71 11.05
CA LEU A 117 5.27 12.92 10.78
C LEU A 117 5.40 13.80 12.04
N ASP A 118 4.36 13.85 12.87
CA ASP A 118 4.41 14.56 14.16
C ASP A 118 5.53 14.00 15.06
N PRO A 119 6.57 14.81 15.38
CA PRO A 119 7.65 14.40 16.29
C PRO A 119 7.14 13.91 17.65
N GLY A 120 5.99 14.41 18.12
CA GLY A 120 5.37 13.99 19.39
C GLY A 120 4.93 12.53 19.39
N GLN A 121 4.48 11.99 18.25
CA GLN A 121 4.13 10.56 18.17
C GLN A 121 5.37 9.67 18.15
N ARG A 122 6.50 10.19 17.66
CA ARG A 122 7.77 9.46 17.54
C ARG A 122 8.56 9.35 18.85
N SER A 123 8.10 9.98 19.93
CA SER A 123 8.65 9.76 21.27
C SER A 123 8.06 8.53 21.98
N ALA A 124 7.04 7.89 21.42
CA ALA A 124 6.45 6.68 22.00
C ALA A 124 7.41 5.48 21.96
N ALA A 125 7.34 4.61 22.96
CA ALA A 125 8.19 3.41 23.04
C ALA A 125 8.04 2.52 21.80
N SER A 126 6.80 2.32 21.31
CA SER A 126 6.50 1.58 20.08
C SER A 126 7.22 2.11 18.83
N TRP A 127 7.53 3.41 18.78
CA TRP A 127 8.36 3.99 17.74
C TRP A 127 9.84 3.74 18.02
N LEU A 128 10.30 4.03 19.23
CA LEU A 128 11.72 3.99 19.61
C LEU A 128 12.30 2.58 19.55
N ASP A 129 11.53 1.56 19.94
CA ASP A 129 11.91 0.15 19.89
C ASP A 129 12.22 -0.34 18.46
N HIS A 130 11.70 0.37 17.46
CA HIS A 130 11.84 0.08 16.04
C HIS A 130 12.31 1.30 15.24
N ARG A 131 13.08 2.21 15.86
CA ARG A 131 13.39 3.53 15.30
C ARG A 131 13.95 3.48 13.88
N GLU A 132 14.95 2.64 13.63
CA GLU A 132 15.64 2.60 12.33
C GLU A 132 14.71 2.15 11.20
N ILE A 133 13.93 1.08 11.43
CA ILE A 133 12.95 0.62 10.44
C ILE A 133 11.83 1.66 10.25
N ASN A 134 11.34 2.27 11.32
CA ASN A 134 10.29 3.28 11.24
C ASN A 134 10.74 4.51 10.44
N MET A 135 11.99 4.95 10.62
CA MET A 135 12.55 6.07 9.86
C MET A 135 12.64 5.78 8.36
N VAL A 136 13.10 4.58 7.99
CA VAL A 136 13.16 4.17 6.58
C VAL A 136 11.75 4.07 5.99
N MET A 137 10.83 3.40 6.69
CA MET A 137 9.46 3.24 6.21
C MET A 137 8.74 4.59 6.06
N LEU A 138 8.99 5.56 6.95
CA LEU A 138 8.43 6.90 6.84
C LEU A 138 9.03 7.66 5.65
N ALA A 139 10.35 7.60 5.46
CA ALA A 139 10.98 8.23 4.31
C ALA A 139 10.46 7.64 2.99
N THR A 140 10.32 6.31 2.93
CA THR A 140 9.79 5.61 1.75
C THR A 140 8.32 5.92 1.52
N SER A 141 7.49 6.09 2.54
CA SER A 141 6.08 6.44 2.33
C SER A 141 5.94 7.85 1.74
N LEU A 142 6.78 8.80 2.16
CA LEU A 142 6.77 10.18 1.67
C LEU A 142 7.36 10.34 0.25
N LEU A 143 8.29 9.46 -0.13
CA LEU A 143 8.93 9.43 -1.46
C LEU A 143 8.91 8.00 -2.03
N PRO A 144 7.73 7.48 -2.39
CA PRO A 144 7.56 6.06 -2.67
C PRO A 144 8.10 5.66 -4.06
N ASP A 145 8.27 6.61 -4.98
CA ASP A 145 8.68 6.34 -6.36
C ASP A 145 10.03 5.63 -6.46
N GLY A 146 10.99 5.94 -5.58
CA GLY A 146 12.31 5.30 -5.56
C GLY A 146 12.29 3.83 -5.15
N PHE A 147 11.18 3.36 -4.60
CA PHE A 147 10.96 1.96 -4.22
C PHE A 147 9.95 1.25 -5.13
N LEU A 148 8.88 1.95 -5.51
CA LEU A 148 7.76 1.40 -6.27
C LEU A 148 8.04 1.31 -7.77
N SER A 149 8.78 2.24 -8.35
CA SER A 149 9.03 2.25 -9.80
C SER A 149 9.96 1.09 -10.21
N LEU A 150 9.80 0.58 -11.43
CA LEU A 150 10.67 -0.43 -12.05
C LEU A 150 11.52 0.21 -13.15
#